data_AF-A0A2D7RXZ0-F1
#
_entry.id   AF-A0A2D7RXZ0-F1
#
_cell.length_a   1.000
_cell.length_b   1.000
_cell.length_c   1.000
_cell.angle_alpha   90.00
_cell.angle_beta   90.00
_cell.angle_gamma   90.00
#
_symmetry.space_group_name_H-M   'P 1'
#
loop_
_entity.id
_entity.type
_entity.pdbx_description
1 polymer ?
#
loop_
_entity_poly.entity_id
_entity_poly.type
_entity_poly.pdbx_seq_one_letter_code
_entity_poly.pdbx_strand_id
1 'polypeptide(L)'
;MSVLFGSLTSLFIGLSDLFLVSITKRSHIVTVVVTAFVSAGLVALVGTVFIAGDLTGRDMALGAGSGVFMAFGLVFYFAGIQRSSVGIVAPLIALQIALWPLFYDVIDGARPSALVWVGVSVAIVSLLLTTISPDLGDWVWLGIRWACWLAPSTASARSLVD
;
A
#
# COMPACT_ATOMS: atom_id res chain seq x y z
N MET A 1 -11.58 -3.75 22.02
CA MET A 1 -12.27 -3.24 20.81
C MET A 1 -11.34 -3.11 19.61
N SER A 2 -10.11 -2.63 19.80
CA SER A 2 -9.08 -2.54 18.75
C SER A 2 -8.71 -3.87 18.07
N VAL A 3 -8.62 -4.98 18.82
CA VAL A 3 -8.31 -6.30 18.23
C VAL A 3 -9.40 -6.77 17.27
N LEU A 4 -10.68 -6.62 17.64
CA LEU A 4 -11.82 -7.00 16.78
C LEU A 4 -11.85 -6.19 15.49
N PHE A 5 -11.66 -4.87 15.58
CA PHE A 5 -11.58 -4.02 14.40
C PHE A 5 -10.35 -4.36 13.55
N GLY A 6 -9.19 -4.61 14.16
CA GLY A 6 -7.99 -5.06 13.44
C GLY A 6 -8.21 -6.38 12.68
N SER A 7 -8.82 -7.38 13.32
CA SER A 7 -9.15 -8.65 12.68
C SER A 7 -10.14 -8.48 11.53
N LEU A 8 -11.18 -7.66 11.72
CA LEU A 8 -12.19 -7.40 10.71
C LEU A 8 -11.61 -6.63 9.52
N THR A 9 -10.78 -5.62 9.78
CA THR A 9 -10.05 -4.87 8.76
C THR A 9 -9.11 -5.78 7.99
N SER A 10 -8.34 -6.65 8.65
CA SER A 10 -7.46 -7.60 7.98
C SER A 10 -8.24 -8.57 7.08
N LEU A 11 -9.41 -9.04 7.52
CA LEU A 11 -10.29 -9.89 6.73
C LEU A 11 -10.84 -9.18 5.49
N PHE A 12 -11.27 -7.92 5.65
CA PHE A 12 -11.76 -7.10 4.53
C PHE A 12 -10.64 -6.78 3.54
N ILE A 13 -9.46 -6.38 4.01
CA ILE A 13 -8.29 -6.13 3.16
C ILE A 13 -7.91 -7.39 2.39
N GLY A 14 -7.85 -8.54 3.07
CA GLY A 14 -7.54 -9.83 2.42
C GLY A 14 -8.56 -10.20 1.34
N LEU A 15 -9.86 -10.02 1.60
CA LEU A 15 -10.90 -10.23 0.59
C LEU A 15 -10.76 -9.25 -0.58
N SER A 16 -10.52 -7.97 -0.31
CA SER A 16 -10.31 -6.95 -1.34
C SER A 16 -9.18 -7.30 -2.28
N ASP A 17 -8.04 -7.78 -1.77
CA ASP A 17 -6.89 -8.17 -2.60
C ASP A 17 -7.20 -9.38 -3.49
N LEU A 18 -7.96 -10.36 -3.00
CA LEU A 18 -8.39 -11.53 -3.79
C LEU A 18 -9.32 -11.12 -4.96
N PHE A 19 -10.26 -10.22 -4.70
CA PHE A 19 -11.14 -9.69 -5.75
C PHE A 19 -10.38 -8.79 -6.72
N LEU A 20 -9.42 -7.99 -6.24
CA LEU A 20 -8.61 -7.10 -7.06
C LEU A 20 -7.82 -7.88 -8.11
N VAL A 21 -7.14 -8.97 -7.72
CA VAL A 21 -6.41 -9.84 -8.65
C VAL A 21 -7.33 -10.44 -9.73
N SER A 22 -8.59 -10.73 -9.39
CA SER A 22 -9.58 -11.28 -10.33
C SER A 22 -10.09 -10.24 -11.32
N ILE A 23 -10.30 -9.00 -10.87
CA ILE A 23 -10.83 -7.89 -11.68
C ILE A 23 -9.74 -7.33 -12.60
N THR A 24 -8.51 -7.16 -12.10
CA THR A 24 -7.39 -6.61 -12.88
C THR A 24 -7.00 -7.50 -14.07
N LYS A 25 -7.28 -8.81 -14.02
CA LYS A 25 -7.07 -9.71 -15.17
C LYS A 25 -8.01 -9.47 -16.35
N ARG A 26 -9.15 -8.80 -16.12
CA ARG A 26 -10.22 -8.62 -17.12
C ARG A 26 -10.49 -7.16 -17.48
N SER A 27 -9.82 -6.20 -16.86
CA SER A 27 -10.14 -4.78 -16.99
C SER A 27 -8.90 -3.92 -16.95
N HIS A 28 -8.95 -2.78 -17.64
CA HIS A 28 -7.87 -1.81 -17.66
C HIS A 28 -7.65 -1.23 -16.26
N ILE A 29 -6.41 -1.25 -15.76
CA ILE A 29 -6.04 -0.83 -14.40
C ILE A 29 -6.61 0.56 -14.06
N VAL A 30 -6.50 1.51 -14.99
CA VAL A 30 -6.98 2.88 -14.77
C VAL A 30 -8.47 2.91 -14.43
N THR A 31 -9.30 2.09 -15.08
CA THR A 31 -10.74 2.04 -14.80
C THR A 31 -11.01 1.51 -13.40
N VAL A 32 -10.29 0.48 -12.97
CA VAL A 32 -10.43 -0.12 -11.62
C VAL A 32 -10.03 0.89 -10.54
N VAL A 33 -8.95 1.64 -10.77
CA VAL A 33 -8.49 2.68 -9.84
C VAL A 33 -9.50 3.80 -9.74
N VAL A 34 -9.97 4.33 -10.86
CA VAL A 34 -10.93 5.44 -10.87
C VAL A 34 -12.24 5.02 -10.19
N THR A 35 -12.78 3.83 -10.46
CA THR A 35 -13.99 3.34 -9.80
C THR A 35 -13.78 3.09 -8.31
N ALA A 36 -12.59 2.66 -7.88
CA ALA A 36 -12.26 2.52 -6.47
C ALA A 36 -12.21 3.89 -5.76
N PHE A 37 -11.59 4.92 -6.35
CA PHE A 37 -11.56 6.27 -5.76
C PHE A 37 -12.94 6.93 -5.74
N VAL A 38 -13.73 6.79 -6.80
CA VAL A 38 -15.10 7.32 -6.86
C VAL A 38 -15.99 6.63 -5.82
N SER A 39 -15.92 5.30 -5.71
CA SER A 39 -16.70 4.57 -4.71
C SER A 39 -16.27 4.90 -3.29
N ALA A 40 -14.96 5.03 -3.03
CA ALA A 40 -14.45 5.49 -1.74
C ALA A 40 -14.94 6.90 -1.39
N GLY A 41 -14.92 7.84 -2.36
CA GLY A 41 -15.44 9.19 -2.18
C GLY A 41 -16.95 9.22 -1.90
N LEU A 42 -17.73 8.38 -2.59
CA LEU A 42 -19.16 8.22 -2.34
C LEU A 42 -19.44 7.64 -0.95
N VAL A 43 -18.71 6.61 -0.53
CA VAL A 43 -18.83 6.02 0.81
C VAL A 43 -18.49 7.06 1.89
N ALA A 44 -17.43 7.85 1.68
CA ALA A 44 -17.07 8.93 2.58
C ALA A 44 -18.18 10.00 2.66
N LEU A 45 -18.77 10.38 1.52
CA LEU A 45 -19.89 11.33 1.47
C LEU A 45 -21.14 10.80 2.17
N VAL A 46 -21.50 9.53 1.97
CA VAL A 46 -22.62 8.91 2.69
C VAL A 46 -22.33 8.84 4.19
N GLY A 47 -21.07 8.61 4.56
CA GLY A 47 -20.62 8.59 5.95
C GLY A 47 -20.89 9.91 6.70
N THR A 48 -20.85 11.06 6.03
CA THR A 48 -21.13 12.36 6.67
C THR A 48 -22.59 12.52 7.08
N VAL A 49 -23.51 11.75 6.50
CA VAL A 49 -24.93 11.75 6.90
C VAL A 49 -25.12 11.06 8.26
N PHE A 50 -24.30 10.05 8.55
CA PHE A 50 -24.41 9.26 9.78
C PHE A 50 -23.53 9.79 10.93
N ILE A 51 -22.49 10.56 10.61
CA ILE A 51 -21.52 11.09 11.57
C ILE A 51 -21.73 12.60 11.68
N ALA A 52 -22.32 13.05 12.78
CA ALA A 52 -22.42 14.47 13.09
C ALA A 52 -21.02 15.02 13.43
N GLY A 53 -20.53 15.93 12.60
CA GLY A 53 -19.25 16.61 12.80
C GLY A 53 -19.17 17.90 12.00
N ASP A 54 -18.44 18.88 12.53
CA ASP A 54 -18.15 20.12 11.81
C ASP A 54 -17.11 19.84 10.74
N LEU A 55 -17.53 19.89 9.46
CA LEU A 55 -16.61 19.73 8.35
C LEU A 55 -15.78 21.01 8.20
N THR A 56 -14.58 21.04 8.78
CA THR A 56 -13.71 22.21 8.65
C THR A 56 -12.91 22.16 7.34
N GLY A 57 -12.52 23.33 6.83
CA GLY A 57 -11.66 23.41 5.63
C GLY A 57 -10.30 22.71 5.82
N ARG A 58 -9.83 22.58 7.07
CA ARG A 58 -8.63 21.82 7.41
C ARG A 58 -8.82 20.32 7.17
N ASP A 59 -9.97 19.78 7.55
CA ASP A 59 -10.28 18.36 7.38
C ASP A 59 -10.43 18.02 5.89
N MET A 60 -11.03 18.93 5.10
CA MET A 60 -11.06 18.82 3.65
C MET A 60 -9.66 18.89 3.02
N ALA A 61 -8.77 19.77 3.51
CA ALA A 61 -7.41 19.86 3.01
C ALA A 61 -6.58 18.61 3.35
N LEU A 62 -6.74 18.07 4.56
CA LEU A 62 -6.11 16.82 4.97
C LEU A 62 -6.65 15.61 4.18
N GLY A 63 -7.96 15.56 3.94
CA GLY A 63 -8.60 14.53 3.12
C GLY A 63 -8.19 14.60 1.64
N ALA A 64 -8.10 15.81 1.07
CA ALA A 64 -7.61 16.00 -0.29
C ALA A 64 -6.12 15.63 -0.39
N GLY A 65 -5.31 16.05 0.59
CA GLY A 65 -3.89 15.71 0.67
C GLY A 65 -3.66 14.20 0.75
N SER A 66 -4.39 13.50 1.63
CA SER A 66 -4.26 12.04 1.76
C SER A 66 -4.69 11.31 0.48
N GLY A 67 -5.72 11.79 -0.22
CA GLY A 67 -6.12 11.25 -1.53
C GLY A 67 -5.02 11.39 -2.59
N VAL A 68 -4.30 12.51 -2.62
CA VAL A 68 -3.16 12.71 -3.52
C VAL A 68 -2.02 11.74 -3.17
N PHE A 69 -1.67 11.59 -1.89
CA PHE A 69 -0.67 10.61 -1.46
C PHE A 69 -1.06 9.17 -1.81
N MET A 70 -2.35 8.82 -1.67
CA MET A 70 -2.88 7.51 -2.08
C MET A 70 -2.72 7.29 -3.58
N ALA A 71 -3.02 8.30 -4.41
CA ALA A 71 -2.85 8.21 -5.86
C ALA A 71 -1.39 8.00 -6.25
N PHE A 72 -0.46 8.73 -5.63
CA PHE A 72 0.97 8.50 -5.80
C PHE A 72 1.36 7.07 -5.41
N GLY A 73 0.94 6.61 -4.23
CA GLY A 73 1.22 5.24 -3.75
C GLY A 73 0.75 4.17 -4.75
N LEU A 74 -0.41 4.38 -5.39
CA LEU A 74 -0.94 3.45 -6.36
C LEU A 74 -0.19 3.47 -7.70
N VAL A 75 0.22 4.65 -8.18
CA VAL A 75 1.09 4.78 -9.35
C VAL A 75 2.41 4.05 -9.11
N PHE A 76 2.99 4.17 -7.91
CA PHE A 76 4.20 3.45 -7.53
C PHE A 76 3.99 1.95 -7.42
N TYR A 77 2.87 1.51 -6.84
CA TYR A 77 2.48 0.09 -6.77
C TYR A 77 2.45 -0.53 -8.17
N PHE A 78 1.72 0.09 -9.11
CA PHE A 78 1.64 -0.40 -10.48
C PHE A 78 2.95 -0.26 -11.26
N ALA A 79 3.75 0.77 -11.00
CA ALA A 79 5.09 0.90 -11.60
C ALA A 79 6.05 -0.18 -11.09
N GLY A 80 5.96 -0.54 -9.80
CA GLY A 80 6.76 -1.60 -9.18
C GLY A 80 6.44 -2.97 -9.76
N ILE A 81 5.14 -3.29 -9.92
CA ILE A 81 4.69 -4.55 -10.55
C ILE A 81 5.15 -4.67 -12.00
N GLN A 82 5.19 -3.56 -12.75
CA GLN A 82 5.64 -3.60 -14.15
C GLN A 82 7.15 -3.81 -14.30
N ARG A 83 7.95 -3.51 -13.27
CA ARG A 83 9.42 -3.51 -13.33
C ARG A 83 10.08 -4.58 -12.47
N SER A 84 9.33 -5.25 -11.61
CA SER A 84 9.84 -6.30 -10.73
C SER A 84 8.76 -7.34 -10.43
N SER A 85 9.18 -8.50 -9.94
CA SER A 85 8.25 -9.59 -9.63
C SER A 85 7.23 -9.17 -8.57
N VAL A 86 5.95 -9.44 -8.84
CA VAL A 86 4.83 -9.24 -7.88
C VAL A 86 5.14 -9.88 -6.53
N GLY A 87 5.91 -10.97 -6.51
CA GLY A 87 6.33 -11.68 -5.31
C GLY A 87 7.25 -10.90 -4.36
N ILE A 88 7.90 -9.82 -4.83
CA ILE A 88 8.72 -8.94 -3.99
C ILE A 88 7.97 -7.66 -3.63
N VAL A 89 7.31 -7.06 -4.62
CA VAL A 89 6.66 -5.74 -4.47
C VAL A 89 5.49 -5.81 -3.51
N ALA A 90 4.64 -6.83 -3.62
CA ALA A 90 3.47 -6.98 -2.78
C ALA A 90 3.83 -7.07 -1.28
N PRO A 91 4.74 -7.97 -0.83
CA PRO A 91 5.09 -8.03 0.58
C PRO A 91 5.91 -6.81 1.07
N LEU A 92 6.71 -6.15 0.21
CA LEU A 92 7.38 -4.89 0.56
C LEU A 92 6.37 -3.78 0.87
N ILE A 93 5.36 -3.61 0.01
CA ILE A 93 4.34 -2.57 0.18
C ILE A 93 3.44 -2.89 1.37
N ALA A 94 3.08 -4.15 1.57
CA ALA A 94 2.36 -4.59 2.76
C ALA A 94 3.11 -4.22 4.06
N LEU A 95 4.44 -4.41 4.09
CA LEU A 95 5.26 -4.00 5.23
C LEU A 95 5.22 -2.48 5.44
N GLN A 96 5.36 -1.69 4.37
CA GLN A 96 5.31 -0.22 4.47
C GLN A 96 3.97 0.28 5.01
N ILE A 97 2.86 -0.31 4.56
CA ILE A 97 1.51 0.04 5.04
C ILE A 97 1.37 -0.27 6.53
N ALA A 98 1.98 -1.35 7.02
CA ALA A 98 1.94 -1.72 8.44
C ALA A 98 2.89 -0.86 9.30
N LEU A 99 4.06 -0.47 8.78
CA LEU A 99 5.05 0.30 9.52
C LEU A 99 4.64 1.76 9.71
N TRP A 100 3.96 2.38 8.75
CA TRP A 100 3.59 3.81 8.83
C TRP A 100 2.69 4.17 10.02
N PRO A 101 1.58 3.45 10.28
CA PRO A 101 0.75 3.67 11.46
C PRO A 101 1.52 3.43 12.76
N LEU A 102 2.36 2.39 12.81
CA LEU A 102 3.22 2.11 13.97
C LEU A 102 4.19 3.26 14.23
N PHE A 103 4.81 3.80 13.19
CA PHE A 103 5.76 4.91 13.29
C PHE A 103 5.07 6.18 13.79
N TYR A 104 3.87 6.47 13.28
CA TYR A 104 3.04 7.56 13.77
C TYR A 104 2.70 7.38 15.26
N ASP A 105 2.27 6.19 15.67
CA ASP A 105 1.91 5.87 17.06
C ASP A 105 3.11 6.10 18.01
N VAL A 106 4.31 5.69 17.60
CA VAL A 106 5.55 5.92 18.37
C VAL A 106 5.90 7.42 18.47
N ILE A 107 5.76 8.19 17.39
CA ILE A 107 6.01 9.64 17.39
C ILE A 107 4.99 10.38 18.27
N ASP A 108 3.73 9.94 18.25
CA ASP A 108 2.64 10.48 19.06
C ASP A 108 2.81 10.15 20.56
N GLY A 109 3.84 9.37 20.91
CA GLY A 109 4.21 9.04 22.27
C GLY A 109 3.57 7.77 22.81
N ALA A 110 2.85 7.01 21.96
CA ALA A 110 2.40 5.68 22.33
C ALA A 110 3.61 4.77 22.57
N ARG A 111 3.46 3.86 23.53
CA ARG A 111 4.49 2.87 23.89
C ARG A 111 4.00 1.49 23.44
N PRO A 112 4.37 1.01 22.24
CA PRO A 112 3.97 -0.29 21.77
C PRO A 112 4.47 -1.37 22.74
N SER A 113 3.64 -2.39 22.99
CA SER A 113 4.04 -3.50 23.85
C SER A 113 5.18 -4.31 23.21
N ALA A 114 5.94 -5.05 24.03
CA ALA A 114 6.98 -5.94 23.52
C ALA A 114 6.45 -6.93 22.46
N LEU A 115 5.18 -7.33 22.55
CA LEU A 115 4.55 -8.24 21.59
C LEU A 115 4.38 -7.61 20.20
N VAL A 116 4.13 -6.30 20.11
CA VAL A 116 4.06 -5.59 18.84
C VAL A 116 5.43 -5.59 18.15
N TRP A 117 6.49 -5.33 18.90
CA TRP A 117 7.86 -5.38 18.40
C TRP A 117 8.28 -6.77 17.91
N VAL A 118 7.82 -7.82 18.61
CA VAL A 118 8.01 -9.20 18.14
C VAL A 118 7.28 -9.43 16.81
N GLY A 119 6.02 -8.99 16.69
CA GLY A 119 5.27 -9.09 15.44
C GLY A 119 5.95 -8.38 14.27
N VAL A 120 6.44 -7.16 14.50
CA VAL A 120 7.22 -6.38 13.51
C VAL A 120 8.49 -7.14 13.11
N SER A 121 9.21 -7.69 14.06
CA SER A 121 10.43 -8.46 13.79
C SER A 121 10.15 -9.70 12.94
N VAL A 122 9.08 -10.44 13.26
CA VAL A 122 8.63 -11.60 12.48
C VAL A 122 8.23 -11.19 11.06
N ALA A 123 7.51 -10.07 10.91
CA ALA A 123 7.11 -9.56 9.60
C ALA A 123 8.33 -9.18 8.73
N ILE A 124 9.33 -8.50 9.30
CA ILE A 124 10.57 -8.15 8.60
C ILE A 124 11.35 -9.40 8.19
N VAL A 125 11.49 -10.39 9.09
CA VAL A 125 12.19 -11.64 8.79
C VAL A 125 11.47 -12.42 7.67
N SER A 126 10.13 -12.49 7.72
CA SER A 126 9.32 -13.12 6.67
C SER A 126 9.52 -12.45 5.31
N LEU A 127 9.58 -11.11 5.28
CA LEU A 127 9.87 -10.36 4.06
C LEU A 127 11.27 -10.66 3.51
N LEU A 128 12.28 -10.69 4.39
CA LEU A 128 13.65 -11.01 4.00
C LEU A 128 13.74 -12.42 3.40
N LEU A 129 13.10 -13.41 4.04
CA LEU A 129 13.05 -14.78 3.54
C LEU A 129 12.37 -14.88 2.17
N THR A 130 11.29 -14.11 1.95
CA THR A 130 10.61 -14.05 0.64
C THR A 130 11.51 -13.48 -0.45
N THR A 131 12.35 -12.51 -0.09
CA THR A 131 13.24 -11.79 -1.00
C THR A 131 14.47 -12.61 -1.43
N ILE A 132 14.86 -13.64 -0.66
CA ILE A 132 16.08 -14.48 -0.90
C ILE A 132 15.85 -15.60 -1.94
N SER A 133 14.74 -15.55 -2.68
CA SER A 133 14.46 -16.54 -3.73
C SER A 133 15.51 -16.50 -4.87
N PRO A 134 16.20 -17.61 -5.19
CA PRO A 134 17.31 -17.65 -6.17
C PRO A 134 16.93 -17.22 -7.59
N ASP A 135 15.66 -17.36 -7.95
CA ASP A 135 15.13 -16.99 -9.29
C ASP A 135 14.98 -15.46 -9.49
N LEU A 136 15.19 -14.64 -8.46
CA LEU A 136 14.85 -13.21 -8.47
C LEU A 136 16.06 -12.25 -8.50
N GLY A 137 17.29 -12.77 -8.59
CA GLY A 137 18.60 -12.07 -8.64
C GLY A 137 18.60 -10.55 -8.80
N ASP A 138 18.40 -10.05 -10.03
CA ASP A 138 18.53 -8.60 -10.34
C ASP A 138 17.27 -7.77 -10.05
N TRP A 139 16.11 -8.41 -9.90
CA TRP A 139 14.81 -7.74 -9.73
C TRP A 139 14.58 -7.24 -8.29
N VAL A 140 15.30 -7.81 -7.32
CA VAL A 140 15.27 -7.43 -5.90
C VAL A 140 15.77 -6.01 -5.69
N TRP A 141 16.94 -5.68 -6.23
CA TRP A 141 17.55 -4.37 -6.06
C TRP A 141 16.78 -3.26 -6.78
N LEU A 142 16.15 -3.59 -7.91
CA LEU A 142 15.25 -2.66 -8.60
C LEU A 142 13.99 -2.39 -7.78
N GLY A 143 13.34 -3.43 -7.26
CA GLY A 143 12.16 -3.31 -6.40
C GLY A 143 12.42 -2.49 -5.14
N ILE A 144 13.54 -2.74 -4.46
CA ILE A 144 13.97 -1.98 -3.28
C ILE A 144 14.27 -0.52 -3.63
N ARG A 145 14.96 -0.24 -4.75
CA ARG A 145 15.25 1.15 -5.17
C ARG A 145 13.99 1.93 -5.50
N TRP A 146 12.99 1.32 -6.13
CA TRP A 146 11.72 2.00 -6.42
C TRP A 146 10.83 2.12 -5.19
N ALA A 147 10.86 1.15 -4.27
CA ALA A 147 10.16 1.23 -2.99
C ALA A 147 10.77 2.28 -2.04
N CYS A 148 12.09 2.53 -2.15
CA CYS A 148 12.85 3.40 -1.25
C CYS A 148 13.18 4.79 -1.83
N TRP A 149 13.08 5.02 -3.15
CA TRP A 149 13.54 6.26 -3.79
C TRP A 149 12.56 6.88 -4.80
N LEU A 150 12.24 8.16 -4.55
CA LEU A 150 11.37 9.06 -5.32
C LEU A 150 12.08 9.68 -6.57
N ALA A 151 12.78 8.90 -7.40
CA ALA A 151 13.46 9.43 -8.59
C ALA A 151 12.75 9.06 -9.91
N PRO A 152 12.39 10.04 -10.74
CA PRO A 152 12.18 9.79 -12.15
C PRO A 152 13.56 9.60 -12.79
N SER A 153 13.94 8.36 -13.10
CA SER A 153 14.98 8.12 -14.08
C SER A 153 14.40 7.28 -15.21
N THR A 154 13.97 7.99 -16.24
CA THR A 154 13.97 7.50 -17.61
C THR A 154 15.38 7.07 -17.98
N ALA A 155 15.68 5.77 -18.02
CA ALA A 155 16.83 5.26 -18.76
C ALA A 155 16.73 3.74 -18.99
N SER A 156 17.08 3.34 -20.20
CA SER A 156 17.29 1.97 -20.71
C SER A 156 16.07 1.14 -21.11
N ALA A 157 15.27 1.69 -22.02
CA ALA A 157 14.83 0.88 -23.15
C ALA A 157 16.03 0.69 -24.10
N ARG A 158 16.79 -0.41 -23.93
CA ARG A 158 17.71 -0.90 -24.96
C ARG A 158 17.91 -2.41 -24.81
N SER A 159 17.90 -3.07 -25.98
CA SER A 159 18.28 -4.46 -26.32
C SER A 159 17.22 -5.57 -26.25
N LEU A 160 16.09 -5.40 -26.93
CA LEU A 160 15.34 -6.53 -27.55
C LEU A 160 15.07 -6.29 -29.05
N VAL A 161 16.06 -5.73 -29.74
CA VAL A 161 16.23 -5.86 -31.19
C VAL A 161 17.72 -5.85 -31.43
N ASP A 162 18.32 -7.04 -31.42
CA ASP A 162 19.39 -7.52 -32.30
C ASP A 162 19.60 -9.02 -32.01
#